data_AF-A0A058ZRS1-F1
#
_entry.id   AF-A0A058ZRS1-F1
#
_cell.length_a   1.000
_cell.length_b   1.000
_cell.length_c   1.000
_cell.angle_alpha   90.00
_cell.angle_beta   90.00
_cell.angle_gamma   90.00
#
_symmetry.space_group_name_H-M   'P 1'
#
loop_
_entity.id
_entity.type
_entity.pdbx_description
1 polymer ?
#
loop_
_entity_poly.entity_id
_entity_poly.type
_entity_poly.pdbx_seq_one_letter_code
_entity_poly.pdbx_strand_id
1 'polypeptide(L)'
;FLNKACVRTGSTSLWKLSSVTQVEETKQMLRMIPILLATFVPSCMMAQINTLFVKQGTTLDRSMGSFKIPPASLAGFTTASMLVCIVVYDRVFVKIMRRWTKNPRGISLLQRMGIGLLLHIMVMTVASFTERWRLRVAREHGLVESGGQIPLTIFILLPQFVLMGVADGFLEVAKMEFFYDQVPESMKSLGTSYAMATLGIGNFISSFLLSTVSRLTERNGHHGWILDNLNASRLDYYYAFFAVLTLLNFAFFLFVAKHYVYRAEVSDSMAMLEEELKGAPWIGQLQFATYWGCVDEMTVKRCLLPKLFASSLQCALLHICTKDDDIDNYQPWF
;
A
#
# COMPACT_ATOMS: atom_id res chain seq x y z
N PHE A 1 2.30 -4.19 -25.35
CA PHE A 1 0.89 -4.03 -25.79
C PHE A 1 0.52 -2.57 -26.00
N LEU A 2 0.61 -1.70 -24.99
CA LEU A 2 0.18 -0.29 -25.08
C LEU A 2 0.91 0.57 -26.14
N ASN A 3 2.16 0.25 -26.50
CA ASN A 3 2.89 0.97 -27.57
C ASN A 3 2.18 0.93 -28.93
N LYS A 4 1.26 -0.01 -29.15
CA LYS A 4 0.49 -0.05 -30.41
C LYS A 4 -0.53 1.09 -30.50
N ALA A 5 -0.93 1.69 -29.38
CA ALA A 5 -1.90 2.78 -29.33
C ALA A 5 -1.36 4.12 -29.85
N CYS A 6 -0.03 4.29 -29.94
CA CYS A 6 0.60 5.49 -30.51
C CYS A 6 1.04 5.29 -31.98
N VAL A 7 0.76 4.13 -32.59
CA VAL A 7 1.12 3.85 -34.00
C VAL A 7 0.00 4.34 -34.92
N ARG A 8 0.35 5.23 -35.87
CA ARG A 8 -0.61 5.85 -36.79
C ARG A 8 -1.10 4.85 -37.84
N THR A 9 -2.20 4.17 -37.57
CA THR A 9 -2.88 3.27 -38.52
C THR A 9 -4.04 4.00 -39.24
N GLY A 10 -3.73 4.92 -40.15
CA GLY A 10 -4.66 5.49 -41.15
C GLY A 10 -5.88 6.31 -40.67
N SER A 11 -6.36 6.13 -39.44
CA SER A 11 -7.52 6.79 -38.84
C SER A 11 -7.06 7.74 -37.73
N THR A 12 -7.44 9.01 -37.80
CA THR A 12 -7.03 10.11 -36.92
C THR A 12 -8.04 10.43 -35.81
N SER A 13 -8.87 9.46 -35.38
CA SER A 13 -9.76 9.73 -34.24
C SER A 13 -8.97 9.72 -32.93
N LEU A 14 -9.25 10.70 -32.06
CA LEU A 14 -8.59 10.87 -30.76
C LEU A 14 -8.70 9.62 -29.85
N TRP A 15 -9.76 8.82 -30.06
CA TRP A 15 -10.02 7.57 -29.36
C TRP A 15 -9.27 6.35 -29.91
N LYS A 16 -8.64 6.47 -31.10
CA LYS A 16 -7.86 5.40 -31.74
C LYS A 16 -6.37 5.70 -31.82
N LEU A 17 -5.96 6.97 -31.66
CA LEU A 17 -4.57 7.40 -31.71
C LEU A 17 -4.22 8.22 -30.46
N SER A 18 -3.41 7.63 -29.57
CA SER A 18 -2.93 8.29 -28.35
C SER A 18 -1.53 8.85 -28.53
N SER A 19 -1.21 9.95 -27.84
CA SER A 19 0.18 10.43 -27.82
C SER A 19 1.08 9.46 -27.05
N VAL A 20 2.38 9.47 -27.37
CA VAL A 20 3.37 8.67 -26.63
C VAL A 20 3.34 9.05 -25.14
N THR A 21 3.19 10.34 -24.83
CA THR A 21 3.06 10.85 -23.46
C THR A 21 1.89 10.19 -22.71
N GLN A 22 0.69 10.17 -23.28
CA GLN A 22 -0.47 9.54 -22.66
C GLN A 22 -0.28 8.03 -22.42
N VAL A 23 0.41 7.36 -23.35
CA VAL A 23 0.73 5.93 -23.24
C VAL A 23 1.73 5.68 -22.11
N GLU A 24 2.79 6.49 -21.98
CA GLU A 24 3.77 6.36 -20.89
C GLU A 24 3.15 6.69 -19.53
N GLU A 25 2.37 7.76 -19.44
CA GLU A 25 1.63 8.13 -18.22
C GLU A 25 0.70 6.99 -17.77
N THR A 26 -0.02 6.37 -18.71
CA THR A 26 -0.88 5.21 -18.40
C THR A 26 -0.05 4.00 -17.94
N LYS A 27 1.10 3.73 -18.56
CA LYS A 27 1.97 2.64 -18.10
C LYS A 27 2.47 2.88 -16.67
N GLN A 28 2.80 4.12 -16.31
CA GLN A 28 3.17 4.46 -14.94
C GLN A 28 2.04 4.16 -13.96
N MET A 29 0.80 4.49 -14.32
CA MET A 29 -0.38 4.09 -13.53
C MET A 29 -0.47 2.56 -13.35
N LEU A 30 -0.30 1.81 -14.45
CA LEU A 30 -0.37 0.34 -14.42
C LEU A 30 0.75 -0.29 -13.59
N ARG A 31 1.93 0.32 -13.54
CA ARG A 31 3.05 -0.17 -12.71
C ARG A 31 2.73 -0.14 -11.21
N MET A 32 1.82 0.72 -10.76
CA MET A 32 1.41 0.77 -9.35
C MET A 32 0.32 -0.25 -9.00
N ILE A 33 -0.34 -0.88 -9.98
CA ILE A 33 -1.44 -1.84 -9.72
C ILE A 33 -1.02 -2.98 -8.78
N PRO A 34 0.15 -3.61 -8.93
CA PRO A 34 0.58 -4.65 -7.99
C PRO A 34 0.64 -4.15 -6.53
N ILE A 35 1.14 -2.93 -6.31
CA ILE A 35 1.15 -2.31 -4.97
C ILE A 35 -0.28 -1.99 -4.53
N LEU A 36 -1.13 -1.47 -5.42
CA LEU A 36 -2.55 -1.23 -5.16
C LEU A 36 -3.25 -2.49 -4.63
N LEU A 37 -3.05 -3.63 -5.29
CA LEU A 37 -3.62 -4.91 -4.86
C LEU A 37 -3.10 -5.34 -3.48
N ALA A 38 -1.81 -5.13 -3.19
CA ALA A 38 -1.21 -5.42 -1.88
C ALA A 38 -1.79 -4.55 -0.74
N THR A 39 -2.48 -3.45 -1.06
CA THR A 39 -3.15 -2.59 -0.07
C THR A 39 -4.61 -2.94 0.20
N PHE A 40 -5.20 -3.93 -0.49
CA PHE A 40 -6.60 -4.32 -0.28
C PHE A 40 -6.81 -5.01 1.08
N VAL A 41 -5.93 -5.94 1.46
CA VAL A 41 -5.99 -6.63 2.76
C VAL A 41 -5.85 -5.66 3.94
N PRO A 42 -4.85 -4.77 4.01
CA PRO A 42 -4.80 -3.80 5.11
C PRO A 42 -5.96 -2.80 5.08
N SER A 43 -6.48 -2.43 3.90
CA SER A 43 -7.70 -1.60 3.82
C SER A 43 -8.92 -2.32 4.41
N CYS A 44 -8.99 -3.66 4.29
CA CYS A 44 -10.00 -4.49 4.96
C CYS A 44 -9.83 -4.52 6.49
N MET A 45 -8.61 -4.35 7.01
CA MET A 45 -8.38 -4.30 8.47
C MET A 45 -8.96 -3.05 9.11
N MET A 46 -8.98 -1.92 8.40
CA MET A 46 -9.61 -0.68 8.87
C MET A 46 -11.09 -0.88 9.24
N ALA A 47 -11.80 -1.73 8.51
CA ALA A 47 -13.20 -2.04 8.80
C ALA A 47 -13.38 -2.71 10.18
N GLN A 48 -12.38 -3.46 10.66
CA GLN A 48 -12.45 -4.19 11.93
C GLN A 48 -12.53 -3.25 13.13
N ILE A 49 -11.87 -2.09 13.05
CA ILE A 49 -11.83 -1.05 14.10
C ILE A 49 -13.25 -0.58 14.42
N ASN A 50 -14.06 -0.34 13.40
CA ASN A 50 -15.40 0.22 13.53
C ASN A 50 -16.50 -0.84 13.71
N THR A 51 -16.16 -2.12 13.55
CA THR A 51 -17.14 -3.22 13.55
C THR A 51 -16.83 -4.22 14.66
N LEU A 52 -16.01 -5.24 14.40
CA LEU A 52 -15.79 -6.34 15.32
C LEU A 52 -15.10 -5.90 16.61
N PHE A 53 -14.16 -4.95 16.54
CA PHE A 53 -13.52 -4.42 17.76
C PHE A 53 -14.53 -3.69 18.64
N VAL A 54 -15.44 -2.91 18.05
CA VAL A 54 -16.54 -2.28 18.78
C VAL A 54 -17.48 -3.33 19.37
N LYS A 55 -17.84 -4.36 18.60
CA LYS A 55 -18.70 -5.47 19.05
C LYS A 55 -18.10 -6.20 20.25
N GLN A 56 -16.79 -6.48 20.28
CA GLN A 56 -16.11 -7.02 21.46
C GLN A 56 -16.36 -6.14 22.69
N GLY A 57 -16.17 -4.84 22.55
CA GLY A 57 -16.34 -3.88 23.64
C GLY A 57 -17.77 -3.81 24.19
N THR A 58 -18.79 -4.19 23.40
CA THR A 58 -20.18 -4.23 23.90
C THR A 58 -20.43 -5.35 24.92
N THR A 59 -19.60 -6.39 24.91
CA THR A 59 -19.72 -7.55 25.82
C THR A 59 -18.94 -7.40 27.13
N LEU A 60 -18.10 -6.38 27.24
CA LEU A 60 -17.18 -6.16 28.36
C LEU A 60 -17.80 -5.24 29.42
N ASP A 61 -17.19 -5.18 30.61
CA ASP A 61 -17.49 -4.17 31.59
C ASP A 61 -16.98 -2.80 31.13
N ARG A 62 -17.91 -1.85 31.01
CA ARG A 62 -17.70 -0.50 30.51
C ARG A 62 -17.69 0.53 31.63
N SER A 63 -17.78 0.10 32.88
CA SER A 63 -17.81 0.97 34.04
C SER A 63 -16.44 1.63 34.28
N MET A 64 -16.46 2.94 34.53
CA MET A 64 -15.35 3.72 35.05
C MET A 64 -15.91 4.61 36.16
N GLY A 65 -15.96 4.07 37.38
CA GLY A 65 -16.67 4.70 38.49
C GLY A 65 -18.17 4.86 38.15
N SER A 66 -18.66 6.10 38.10
CA SER A 66 -20.06 6.41 37.76
C SER A 66 -20.34 6.48 36.25
N PHE A 67 -19.30 6.52 35.41
CA PHE A 67 -19.45 6.69 33.96
C PHE A 67 -19.42 5.34 33.23
N LYS A 68 -20.21 5.21 32.15
CA LYS A 68 -20.16 4.04 31.25
C LYS A 68 -19.57 4.43 29.91
N ILE A 69 -18.42 3.88 29.59
CA ILE A 69 -17.70 4.16 28.35
C ILE A 69 -18.47 3.58 27.15
N PRO A 70 -18.75 4.37 26.10
CA PRO A 70 -19.26 3.84 24.83
C PRO A 70 -18.18 3.00 24.13
N PRO A 71 -18.44 1.75 23.69
CA PRO A 71 -17.41 0.93 23.05
C PRO A 71 -16.76 1.56 21.82
N ALA A 72 -17.55 2.29 21.03
CA ALA A 72 -17.07 3.00 19.86
C ALA A 72 -16.07 4.12 20.19
N SER A 73 -16.08 4.67 21.42
CA SER A 73 -15.12 5.72 21.79
C SER A 73 -13.69 5.20 21.89
N LEU A 74 -13.48 3.88 21.92
CA LEU A 74 -12.13 3.30 21.85
C LEU A 74 -11.41 3.62 20.53
N ALA A 75 -12.14 3.87 19.45
CA ALA A 75 -11.55 4.34 18.19
C ALA A 75 -10.79 5.66 18.35
N GLY A 76 -11.16 6.49 19.34
CA GLY A 76 -10.40 7.70 19.69
C GLY A 76 -8.95 7.41 20.11
N PHE A 77 -8.68 6.26 20.74
CA PHE A 77 -7.30 5.85 21.05
C PHE A 77 -6.51 5.46 19.80
N THR A 78 -7.17 4.87 18.79
CA THR A 78 -6.55 4.64 17.48
C THR A 78 -6.18 5.96 16.82
N THR A 79 -7.08 6.94 16.78
CA THR A 79 -6.78 8.26 16.22
C THR A 79 -5.66 8.97 16.99
N ALA A 80 -5.71 8.97 18.33
CA ALA A 80 -4.69 9.61 19.16
C ALA A 80 -3.31 8.95 18.96
N SER A 81 -3.23 7.62 18.97
CA SER A 81 -1.98 6.89 18.74
C SER A 81 -1.43 7.08 17.32
N MET A 82 -2.30 7.15 16.30
CA MET A 82 -1.90 7.51 14.94
C MET A 82 -1.28 8.90 14.87
N LEU A 83 -1.91 9.92 15.48
CA LEU A 83 -1.38 11.29 15.51
C LEU A 83 -0.03 11.36 16.23
N VAL A 84 0.08 10.72 17.40
CA VAL A 84 1.35 10.63 18.14
C VAL A 84 2.42 9.93 17.30
N CYS A 85 2.07 8.83 16.63
CA CYS A 85 2.98 8.09 15.76
C CYS A 85 3.51 8.97 14.62
N ILE A 86 2.65 9.76 13.97
CA ILE A 86 3.04 10.69 12.89
C ILE A 86 4.02 11.73 13.43
N VAL A 87 3.69 12.38 14.56
CA VAL A 87 4.55 13.40 15.17
C VAL A 87 5.92 12.81 15.54
N VAL A 88 5.95 11.63 16.15
CA VAL A 88 7.19 10.93 16.52
C VAL A 88 7.98 10.56 15.26
N TYR A 89 7.31 10.08 14.21
CA TYR A 89 7.95 9.74 12.95
C TYR A 89 8.64 10.97 12.34
N ASP A 90 7.93 12.08 12.16
CA ASP A 90 8.47 13.27 11.48
C ASP A 90 9.53 14.00 12.32
N ARG A 91 9.31 14.11 13.64
CA ARG A 91 10.20 14.91 14.51
C ARG A 91 11.42 14.16 14.99
N VAL A 92 11.31 12.85 15.18
CA VAL A 92 12.37 12.02 15.79
C VAL A 92 12.93 11.07 14.75
N PHE A 93 12.11 10.17 14.22
CA PHE A 93 12.59 9.09 13.33
C PHE A 93 13.24 9.62 12.07
N VAL A 94 12.58 10.54 11.34
CA VAL A 94 13.13 11.13 10.10
C VAL A 94 14.46 11.85 10.37
N LYS A 95 14.56 12.62 11.46
CA LYS A 95 15.81 13.33 11.80
C LYS A 95 16.97 12.40 12.09
N ILE A 96 16.71 11.24 12.70
CA ILE A 96 17.71 10.22 12.98
C ILE A 96 18.08 9.51 11.68
N MET A 97 17.09 8.96 10.99
CA MET A 97 17.30 8.10 9.83
C MET A 97 17.89 8.85 8.64
N ARG A 98 17.53 10.12 8.42
CA ARG A 98 18.12 10.93 7.34
C ARG A 98 19.65 11.04 7.45
N ARG A 99 20.22 10.96 8.66
CA ARG A 99 21.69 10.96 8.85
C ARG A 99 22.34 9.67 8.34
N TRP A 100 21.60 8.57 8.33
CA TRP A 100 22.13 7.25 7.97
C TRP A 100 21.76 6.86 6.54
N THR A 101 20.52 7.08 6.13
CA THR A 101 20.01 6.69 4.82
C THR A 101 20.23 7.74 3.75
N LYS A 102 20.62 8.96 4.14
CA LYS A 102 20.67 10.16 3.28
C LYS A 102 19.35 10.51 2.56
N ASN A 103 18.26 9.80 2.87
CA ASN A 103 16.95 10.05 2.28
C ASN A 103 16.23 11.18 3.05
N PRO A 104 15.72 12.23 2.38
CA PRO A 104 15.00 13.31 3.05
C PRO A 104 13.76 12.85 3.83
N ARG A 105 13.14 11.74 3.41
CA ARG A 105 11.98 11.08 4.07
C ARG A 105 12.39 10.10 5.17
N GLY A 106 13.69 9.95 5.45
CA GLY A 106 14.25 9.00 6.42
C GLY A 106 14.34 7.57 5.89
N ILE A 107 13.26 7.01 5.36
CA ILE A 107 13.22 5.68 4.71
C ILE A 107 12.37 5.76 3.43
N SER A 108 12.43 4.74 2.57
CA SER A 108 11.57 4.71 1.38
C SER A 108 10.10 4.52 1.75
N LEU A 109 9.20 5.00 0.90
CA LEU A 109 7.75 4.85 1.13
C LEU A 109 7.34 3.37 1.20
N LEU A 110 7.93 2.51 0.38
CA LEU A 110 7.68 1.07 0.42
C LEU A 110 8.20 0.43 1.71
N GLN A 111 9.35 0.87 2.25
CA GLN A 111 9.82 0.42 3.56
C GLN A 111 8.87 0.86 4.69
N ARG A 112 8.41 2.11 4.66
CA ARG A 112 7.44 2.65 5.62
C ARG A 112 6.12 1.87 5.58
N MET A 113 5.61 1.57 4.39
CA MET A 113 4.44 0.69 4.21
C MET A 113 4.70 -0.72 4.76
N GLY A 114 5.88 -1.29 4.50
CA GLY A 114 6.27 -2.61 5.00
C GLY A 114 6.26 -2.70 6.53
N ILE A 115 6.74 -1.67 7.23
CA ILE A 115 6.68 -1.59 8.70
C ILE A 115 5.23 -1.61 9.18
N GLY A 116 4.35 -0.81 8.57
CA GLY A 116 2.94 -0.78 8.94
C GLY A 116 2.23 -2.13 8.68
N LEU A 117 2.53 -2.81 7.58
CA LEU A 117 2.02 -4.16 7.30
C LEU A 117 2.49 -5.19 8.33
N LEU A 118 3.75 -5.11 8.77
CA LEU A 118 4.26 -5.98 9.83
C LEU A 118 3.54 -5.72 11.16
N LEU A 119 3.29 -4.46 11.50
CA LEU A 119 2.54 -4.08 12.69
C LEU A 119 1.08 -4.56 12.60
N HIS A 120 0.45 -4.54 11.43
CA HIS A 120 -0.88 -5.11 11.20
C HIS A 120 -0.95 -6.62 11.54
N ILE A 121 0.10 -7.40 11.24
CA ILE A 121 0.19 -8.82 11.67
C ILE A 121 0.20 -8.90 13.19
N MET A 122 0.96 -8.03 13.87
CA MET A 122 1.00 -7.96 15.33
C MET A 122 -0.37 -7.56 15.91
N VAL A 123 -1.08 -6.61 15.30
CA VAL A 123 -2.44 -6.19 15.72
C VAL A 123 -3.38 -7.39 15.74
N MET A 124 -3.46 -8.15 14.65
CA MET A 124 -4.39 -9.28 14.54
C MET A 124 -3.99 -10.46 15.44
N THR A 125 -2.68 -10.63 15.66
CA THR A 125 -2.16 -11.60 16.62
C THR A 125 -2.58 -11.23 18.05
N VAL A 126 -2.37 -9.98 18.46
CA VAL A 126 -2.79 -9.46 19.77
C VAL A 126 -4.30 -9.57 19.93
N ALA A 127 -5.09 -9.14 18.93
CA ALA A 127 -6.54 -9.24 18.95
C ALA A 127 -7.02 -10.69 19.11
N SER A 128 -6.38 -11.66 18.42
CA SER A 128 -6.69 -13.08 18.57
C SER A 128 -6.42 -13.56 20.00
N PHE A 129 -5.29 -13.19 20.62
CA PHE A 129 -4.98 -13.59 22.00
C PHE A 129 -5.92 -12.93 23.01
N THR A 130 -6.18 -11.63 22.89
CA THR A 130 -7.14 -10.91 23.73
C THR A 130 -8.52 -11.56 23.65
N GLU A 131 -8.96 -11.95 22.45
CA GLU A 131 -10.24 -12.58 22.26
C GLU A 131 -10.30 -14.01 22.82
N ARG A 132 -9.22 -14.80 22.68
CA ARG A 132 -9.12 -16.11 23.35
C ARG A 132 -9.28 -15.97 24.86
N TRP A 133 -8.66 -14.95 25.44
CA TRP A 133 -8.77 -14.69 26.87
C TRP A 133 -10.18 -14.26 27.26
N ARG A 134 -10.80 -13.33 26.52
CA ARG A 134 -12.20 -12.92 26.71
C ARG A 134 -13.16 -14.12 26.69
N LEU A 135 -13.05 -14.97 25.66
CA LEU A 135 -13.88 -16.18 25.49
C LEU A 135 -13.61 -17.25 26.55
N ARG A 136 -12.40 -17.31 27.11
CA ARG A 136 -12.09 -18.19 28.24
C ARG A 136 -12.85 -17.74 29.49
N VAL A 137 -12.78 -16.45 29.83
CA VAL A 137 -13.50 -15.90 30.99
C VAL A 137 -15.01 -16.03 30.83
N ALA A 138 -15.54 -15.82 29.61
CA ALA A 138 -16.95 -16.06 29.32
C ALA A 138 -17.39 -17.51 29.64
N ARG A 139 -16.57 -18.50 29.28
CA ARG A 139 -16.81 -19.92 29.57
C ARG A 139 -16.74 -20.22 31.06
N GLU A 140 -15.73 -19.72 31.75
CA GLU A 140 -15.53 -19.92 33.19
C GLU A 140 -16.70 -19.37 34.03
N HIS A 141 -17.37 -18.31 33.54
CA HIS A 141 -18.53 -17.69 34.19
C HIS A 141 -19.89 -18.18 33.65
N GLY A 142 -19.92 -19.18 32.75
CA GLY A 142 -21.16 -19.69 32.16
C GLY A 142 -21.93 -18.69 31.30
N LEU A 143 -21.25 -17.66 30.76
CA LEU A 143 -21.85 -16.55 30.00
C LEU A 143 -21.98 -16.84 28.50
N VAL A 144 -21.60 -18.04 28.05
CA VAL A 144 -21.68 -18.45 26.65
C VAL A 144 -23.13 -18.56 26.19
N GLU A 145 -23.98 -19.22 26.96
CA GLU A 145 -25.40 -19.41 26.59
C GLU A 145 -26.23 -18.15 26.86
N SER A 146 -25.95 -17.44 27.96
CA SER A 146 -26.73 -16.26 28.37
C SER A 146 -26.44 -15.00 27.54
N GLY A 147 -25.29 -14.95 26.85
CA GLY A 147 -24.83 -13.75 26.14
C GLY A 147 -24.59 -12.55 27.07
N GLY A 148 -24.42 -12.81 28.37
CA GLY A 148 -24.29 -11.79 29.40
C GLY A 148 -22.98 -11.00 29.31
N GLN A 149 -22.90 -9.92 30.10
CA GLN A 149 -21.71 -9.10 30.21
C GLN A 149 -20.58 -9.88 30.89
N ILE A 150 -19.39 -9.87 30.29
CA ILE A 150 -18.19 -10.50 30.82
C ILE A 150 -17.55 -9.55 31.84
N PRO A 151 -17.14 -10.05 33.03
CA PRO A 151 -16.53 -9.26 34.09
C PRO A 151 -15.06 -8.92 33.78
N LEU A 152 -14.78 -8.44 32.58
CA LEU A 152 -13.50 -7.92 32.14
C LEU A 152 -13.67 -6.47 31.75
N THR A 153 -12.73 -5.62 32.17
CA THR A 153 -12.74 -4.21 31.79
C THR A 153 -12.62 -4.06 30.28
N ILE A 154 -13.30 -3.06 29.71
CA ILE A 154 -13.20 -2.70 28.30
C ILE A 154 -11.75 -2.36 27.87
N PHE A 155 -10.91 -1.95 28.81
CA PHE A 155 -9.52 -1.58 28.55
C PHE A 155 -8.62 -2.73 28.10
N ILE A 156 -9.05 -3.99 28.22
CA ILE A 156 -8.31 -5.13 27.66
C ILE A 156 -8.16 -5.03 26.13
N LEU A 157 -9.05 -4.26 25.47
CA LEU A 157 -8.99 -4.02 24.02
C LEU A 157 -8.00 -2.92 23.64
N LEU A 158 -7.53 -2.07 24.58
CA LEU A 158 -6.63 -0.96 24.27
C LEU A 158 -5.37 -1.37 23.48
N PRO A 159 -4.68 -2.49 23.77
CA PRO A 159 -3.49 -2.88 23.03
C PRO A 159 -3.73 -2.99 21.53
N GLN A 160 -4.86 -3.58 21.09
CA GLN A 160 -5.14 -3.74 19.66
C GLN A 160 -5.57 -2.42 18.99
N PHE A 161 -6.27 -1.52 19.71
CA PHE A 161 -6.66 -0.20 19.19
C PHE A 161 -5.45 0.74 19.05
N VAL A 162 -4.56 0.78 20.05
CA VAL A 162 -3.35 1.61 20.04
C VAL A 162 -2.37 1.09 18.99
N LEU A 163 -2.13 -0.22 18.94
CA LEU A 163 -1.22 -0.80 17.96
C LEU A 163 -1.73 -0.61 16.53
N MET A 164 -3.05 -0.66 16.32
CA MET A 164 -3.65 -0.33 15.02
C MET A 164 -3.35 1.11 14.61
N GLY A 165 -3.51 2.09 15.50
CA GLY A 165 -3.23 3.49 15.19
C GLY A 165 -1.76 3.74 14.85
N VAL A 166 -0.84 3.07 15.54
CA VAL A 166 0.59 3.09 15.18
C VAL A 166 0.82 2.47 13.80
N ALA A 167 0.23 1.30 13.54
CA ALA A 167 0.37 0.63 12.25
C ALA A 167 -0.14 1.49 11.09
N ASP A 168 -1.30 2.14 11.24
CA ASP A 168 -1.90 3.01 10.22
C ASP A 168 -1.10 4.32 10.07
N GLY A 169 -0.49 4.84 11.13
CA GLY A 169 0.43 5.99 11.06
C GLY A 169 1.66 5.72 10.16
N PHE A 170 2.11 4.46 10.10
CA PHE A 170 3.12 4.02 9.14
C PHE A 170 2.52 3.74 7.77
N LEU A 171 1.49 2.89 7.69
CA LEU A 171 0.97 2.36 6.44
C LEU A 171 0.12 3.36 5.66
N GLU A 172 -0.93 3.93 6.26
CA GLU A 172 -1.92 4.75 5.55
C GLU A 172 -1.29 6.05 5.05
N VAL A 173 -0.44 6.69 5.86
CA VAL A 173 0.28 7.90 5.47
C VAL A 173 1.22 7.61 4.31
N ALA A 174 2.03 6.54 4.40
CA ALA A 174 2.96 6.16 3.34
C ALA A 174 2.23 5.75 2.05
N LYS A 175 1.08 5.07 2.17
CA LYS A 175 0.24 4.66 1.04
C LYS A 175 -0.29 5.87 0.28
N MET A 176 -0.86 6.86 0.98
CA MET A 176 -1.37 8.07 0.35
C MET A 176 -0.25 8.86 -0.33
N GLU A 177 0.89 9.03 0.36
CA GLU A 177 2.05 9.71 -0.20
C GLU A 177 2.61 8.97 -1.42
N PHE A 178 2.69 7.63 -1.38
CA PHE A 178 3.17 6.82 -2.49
C PHE A 178 2.30 6.99 -3.73
N PHE A 179 0.99 6.81 -3.63
CA PHE A 179 0.11 6.96 -4.78
C PHE A 179 0.05 8.41 -5.29
N TYR A 180 0.27 9.40 -4.43
CA TYR A 180 0.39 10.77 -4.88
C TYR A 180 1.72 11.01 -5.59
N ASP A 181 2.84 10.51 -5.07
CA ASP A 181 4.19 10.78 -5.57
C ASP A 181 4.49 10.07 -6.90
N GLN A 182 3.99 8.84 -7.06
CA GLN A 182 4.33 7.98 -8.20
C GLN A 182 3.47 8.23 -9.45
N VAL A 183 2.32 8.93 -9.34
CA VAL A 183 1.49 9.26 -10.51
C VAL A 183 2.07 10.43 -11.30
N PRO A 184 1.95 10.45 -12.64
CA PRO A 184 2.37 11.59 -13.46
C PRO A 184 1.60 12.86 -13.09
N GLU A 185 2.21 14.02 -13.35
CA GLU A 185 1.66 15.32 -12.92
C GLU A 185 0.26 15.59 -13.47
N SER A 186 0.00 15.20 -14.72
CA SER A 186 -1.29 15.31 -15.40
C SER A 186 -2.39 14.43 -14.78
N MET A 187 -2.05 13.45 -13.94
CA MET A 187 -2.95 12.45 -13.36
C MET A 187 -2.94 12.43 -11.83
N LYS A 188 -2.48 13.49 -11.17
CA LYS A 188 -2.35 13.55 -9.70
C LYS A 188 -3.62 13.17 -8.92
N SER A 189 -4.79 13.59 -9.40
CA SER A 189 -6.10 13.25 -8.79
C SER A 189 -6.42 11.76 -8.84
N LEU A 190 -5.89 11.01 -9.81
CA LEU A 190 -6.05 9.56 -9.88
C LEU A 190 -5.23 8.85 -8.81
N GLY A 191 -4.09 9.41 -8.38
CA GLY A 191 -3.30 8.89 -7.27
C GLY A 191 -4.06 8.90 -5.94
N THR A 192 -4.68 10.03 -5.60
CA THR A 192 -5.56 10.11 -4.42
C THR A 192 -6.78 9.20 -4.56
N SER A 193 -7.31 9.05 -5.77
CA SER A 193 -8.44 8.15 -6.04
C SER A 193 -8.07 6.68 -5.84
N TYR A 194 -6.85 6.25 -6.20
CA TYR A 194 -6.36 4.91 -5.94
C TYR A 194 -6.33 4.60 -4.43
N ALA A 195 -5.79 5.51 -3.62
CA ALA A 195 -5.76 5.34 -2.18
C ALA A 195 -7.17 5.26 -1.55
N MET A 196 -8.12 6.07 -2.02
CA MET A 196 -9.51 6.03 -1.53
C MET A 196 -10.28 4.80 -2.02
N ALA A 197 -10.04 4.38 -3.27
CA ALA A 197 -10.68 3.19 -3.83
C ALA A 197 -10.29 1.93 -3.05
N THR A 198 -9.05 1.81 -2.57
CA THR A 198 -8.65 0.64 -1.78
C THR A 198 -9.41 0.57 -0.46
N LEU A 199 -9.72 1.70 0.18
CA LEU A 199 -10.54 1.75 1.39
C LEU A 199 -11.97 1.26 1.12
N GLY A 200 -12.58 1.72 0.02
CA GLY A 200 -13.91 1.25 -0.40
C GLY A 200 -13.92 -0.26 -0.70
N ILE A 201 -12.99 -0.72 -1.53
CA ILE A 201 -12.82 -2.14 -1.88
C ILE A 201 -12.55 -2.98 -0.62
N GLY A 202 -11.72 -2.48 0.29
CA GLY A 202 -11.39 -3.14 1.57
C GLY A 202 -12.63 -3.41 2.42
N ASN A 203 -13.59 -2.48 2.48
CA ASN A 203 -14.86 -2.69 3.19
C ASN A 203 -15.71 -3.79 2.53
N PHE A 204 -15.80 -3.82 1.20
CA PHE A 204 -16.50 -4.90 0.50
C PHE A 204 -15.83 -6.25 0.73
N ILE A 205 -14.49 -6.30 0.67
CA ILE A 205 -13.72 -7.51 0.97
C ILE A 205 -13.95 -7.95 2.41
N SER A 206 -14.00 -7.02 3.38
CA SER A 206 -14.30 -7.34 4.78
C SER A 206 -15.64 -8.04 4.94
N SER A 207 -16.69 -7.47 4.35
CA SER A 207 -18.03 -8.07 4.37
C SER A 207 -18.06 -9.43 3.69
N PHE A 208 -17.39 -9.55 2.53
CA PHE A 208 -17.29 -10.80 1.78
C PHE A 208 -16.55 -11.89 2.57
N LEU A 209 -15.42 -11.54 3.19
CA LEU A 209 -14.63 -12.45 4.04
C LEU A 209 -15.45 -12.91 5.24
N LEU A 210 -16.11 -11.99 5.94
CA LEU A 210 -16.97 -12.33 7.09
C LEU A 210 -18.07 -13.31 6.68
N SER A 211 -18.78 -13.01 5.58
CA SER A 211 -19.88 -13.85 5.07
C SER A 211 -19.39 -15.22 4.63
N THR A 212 -18.24 -15.27 3.94
CA THR A 212 -17.64 -16.50 3.44
C THR A 212 -17.15 -17.38 4.58
N VAL A 213 -16.44 -16.82 5.56
CA VAL A 213 -15.97 -17.56 6.73
C VAL A 213 -17.15 -18.07 7.56
N SER A 214 -18.18 -17.25 7.77
CA SER A 214 -19.40 -17.68 8.46
C SER A 214 -20.01 -18.91 7.78
N ARG A 215 -20.24 -18.85 6.46
CA ARG A 215 -20.84 -19.95 5.70
C ARG A 215 -19.97 -21.21 5.64
N LEU A 216 -18.65 -21.05 5.51
CA LEU A 216 -17.73 -22.19 5.45
C LEU A 216 -17.63 -22.92 6.79
N THR A 217 -17.70 -22.18 7.90
CA THR A 217 -17.51 -22.71 9.24
C THR A 217 -18.78 -23.27 9.87
N GLU A 218 -19.95 -22.84 9.39
CA GLU A 218 -21.26 -23.42 9.73
C GLU A 218 -21.49 -24.80 9.07
N ARG A 219 -20.75 -25.10 8.00
CA ARG A 219 -20.90 -26.35 7.24
C ARG A 219 -20.47 -27.55 8.12
N ASN A 220 -21.26 -28.62 8.09
CA ASN A 220 -21.06 -29.90 8.82
C ASN A 220 -21.57 -29.94 10.28
N GLY A 221 -22.60 -29.17 10.63
CA GLY A 221 -23.32 -29.33 11.91
C GLY A 221 -22.63 -28.68 13.12
N HIS A 222 -21.58 -27.88 12.88
CA HIS A 222 -20.96 -27.03 13.90
C HIS A 222 -21.59 -25.64 13.90
N HIS A 223 -21.71 -25.03 15.08
CA HIS A 223 -22.01 -23.59 15.17
C HIS A 223 -20.82 -22.82 14.56
N GLY A 224 -21.09 -22.03 13.51
CA GLY A 224 -20.06 -21.29 12.76
C GLY A 224 -19.24 -20.33 13.64
N TRP A 225 -18.14 -19.77 13.09
CA TRP A 225 -17.24 -18.93 13.88
C TRP A 225 -17.84 -17.58 14.28
N ILE A 226 -18.83 -17.09 13.54
CA ILE A 226 -19.46 -15.78 13.75
C ILE A 226 -20.94 -16.01 14.03
N LEU A 227 -21.37 -15.69 15.25
CA LEU A 227 -22.75 -15.84 15.73
C LEU A 227 -23.24 -14.49 16.27
N ASP A 228 -24.56 -14.32 16.41
CA ASP A 228 -25.14 -13.13 17.01
C ASP A 228 -24.67 -12.92 18.45
N ASN A 229 -24.55 -14.03 19.20
CA ASN A 229 -23.94 -14.05 20.51
C ASN A 229 -22.40 -14.16 20.37
N LEU A 230 -21.73 -13.05 20.65
CA LEU A 230 -20.27 -12.97 20.56
C LEU A 230 -19.57 -13.86 21.61
N ASN A 231 -20.22 -14.19 22.74
CA ASN A 231 -19.64 -15.07 23.75
C ASN A 231 -19.62 -16.54 23.29
N ALA A 232 -20.50 -16.92 22.37
CA ALA A 232 -20.54 -18.23 21.73
C ALA A 232 -19.72 -18.31 20.43
N SER A 233 -19.35 -17.15 19.88
CA SER A 233 -18.56 -17.04 18.65
C SER A 233 -17.10 -17.49 18.83
N ARG A 234 -16.46 -17.86 17.72
CA ARG A 234 -15.01 -18.12 17.60
C ARG A 234 -14.30 -16.96 16.90
N LEU A 235 -14.52 -15.76 17.42
CA LEU A 235 -13.91 -14.54 16.88
C LEU A 235 -12.38 -14.56 17.01
N ASP A 236 -11.85 -15.32 17.98
CA ASP A 236 -10.42 -15.60 18.12
C ASP A 236 -9.83 -16.27 16.88
N TYR A 237 -10.56 -17.20 16.27
CA TYR A 237 -10.17 -17.87 15.03
C TYR A 237 -10.31 -16.96 13.81
N TYR A 238 -11.33 -16.09 13.79
CA TYR A 238 -11.45 -15.07 12.74
C TYR A 238 -10.26 -14.09 12.75
N TYR A 239 -9.83 -13.63 13.93
CA TYR A 239 -8.62 -12.79 14.02
C TYR A 239 -7.33 -13.56 13.71
N ALA A 240 -7.23 -14.84 14.08
CA ALA A 240 -6.11 -15.68 13.67
C ALA A 240 -6.07 -15.86 12.14
N PHE A 241 -7.21 -16.04 11.49
CA PHE A 241 -7.33 -16.04 10.03
C PHE A 241 -6.84 -14.72 9.43
N PHE A 242 -7.23 -13.57 9.99
CA PHE A 242 -6.71 -12.27 9.56
C PHE A 242 -5.20 -12.14 9.77
N ALA A 243 -4.64 -12.67 10.86
CA ALA A 243 -3.19 -12.67 11.09
C ALA A 243 -2.45 -13.48 10.01
N VAL A 244 -2.99 -14.63 9.60
CA VAL A 244 -2.42 -15.42 8.49
C VAL A 244 -2.59 -14.69 7.15
N LEU A 245 -3.77 -14.13 6.88
CA LEU A 245 -4.05 -13.39 5.64
C LEU A 245 -3.13 -12.18 5.48
N THR A 246 -2.89 -11.44 6.55
CA THR A 246 -2.00 -10.27 6.58
C THR A 246 -0.53 -10.69 6.44
N LEU A 247 -0.13 -11.82 7.01
CA LEU A 247 1.21 -12.39 6.80
C LEU A 247 1.43 -12.77 5.33
N LEU A 248 0.47 -13.43 4.69
CA LEU A 248 0.54 -13.77 3.27
C LEU A 248 0.58 -12.50 2.40
N ASN A 249 -0.25 -11.50 2.74
CA ASN A 249 -0.23 -10.20 2.08
C ASN A 249 1.11 -9.48 2.23
N PHE A 250 1.75 -9.57 3.40
CA PHE A 250 3.07 -9.00 3.63
C PHE A 250 4.13 -9.68 2.77
N ALA A 251 4.11 -11.02 2.66
CA ALA A 251 5.01 -11.74 1.76
C ALA A 251 4.81 -11.34 0.29
N PHE A 252 3.55 -11.21 -0.14
CA PHE A 252 3.20 -10.69 -1.47
C PHE A 252 3.70 -9.25 -1.67
N PHE A 253 3.51 -8.38 -0.69
CA PHE A 253 4.00 -7.00 -0.72
C PHE A 253 5.52 -6.95 -0.85
N LEU A 254 6.27 -7.75 -0.09
CA LEU A 254 7.73 -7.79 -0.19
C LEU A 254 8.20 -8.23 -1.58
N PHE A 255 7.53 -9.23 -2.16
CA PHE A 255 7.81 -9.65 -3.54
C PHE A 255 7.57 -8.52 -4.53
N VAL A 256 6.41 -7.86 -4.45
CA VAL A 256 6.09 -6.73 -5.36
C VAL A 256 7.03 -5.55 -5.14
N ALA A 257 7.30 -5.18 -3.90
CA ALA A 257 8.16 -4.04 -3.54
C ALA A 257 9.59 -4.25 -4.03
N LYS A 258 10.12 -5.48 -3.98
CA LYS A 258 11.44 -5.81 -4.53
C LYS A 258 11.52 -5.60 -6.05
N HIS A 259 10.42 -5.79 -6.76
CA HIS A 259 10.34 -5.64 -8.22
C HIS A 259 9.81 -4.28 -8.67
N TYR A 260 9.47 -3.39 -7.75
CA TYR A 260 8.94 -2.06 -8.06
C TYR A 260 10.09 -1.06 -8.25
N VAL A 261 10.09 -0.36 -9.39
CA VAL A 261 11.06 0.70 -9.71
C VAL A 261 10.38 2.05 -9.56
N TYR A 262 11.00 2.96 -8.80
CA TYR A 262 10.43 4.28 -8.51
C TYR A 262 10.41 5.18 -9.75
N ARG A 263 9.43 6.08 -9.83
CA ARG A 263 9.32 7.03 -10.94
C ARG A 263 10.55 7.95 -11.06
N ALA A 264 11.11 8.40 -9.94
CA ALA A 264 12.30 9.26 -9.92
C ALA A 264 13.50 8.57 -10.58
N GLU A 265 13.77 7.31 -10.23
CA GLU A 265 14.83 6.51 -10.83
C GLU A 265 14.65 6.36 -12.36
N VAL A 266 13.41 6.21 -12.82
CA VAL A 266 13.09 6.17 -14.26
C VAL A 266 13.36 7.52 -14.93
N SER A 267 12.97 8.63 -14.30
CA SER A 267 13.21 9.99 -14.80
C SER A 267 14.70 10.31 -14.89
N ASP A 268 15.48 9.98 -13.85
CA ASP A 268 16.93 10.22 -13.81
C ASP A 268 17.66 9.35 -14.84
N SER A 269 17.27 8.07 -14.97
CA SER A 269 17.80 7.17 -16.01
C SER A 269 17.53 7.71 -17.41
N MET A 270 16.33 8.27 -17.65
CA MET A 270 15.99 8.89 -18.93
C MET A 270 16.80 10.16 -19.20
N ALA A 271 17.03 11.00 -18.18
CA ALA A 271 17.84 12.21 -18.30
C ALA A 271 19.30 11.89 -18.60
N MET A 272 19.89 10.91 -17.88
CA MET A 272 21.26 10.44 -18.14
C MET A 272 21.40 9.87 -19.56
N LEU A 273 20.43 9.06 -20.02
CA LEU A 273 20.42 8.52 -21.38
C LEU A 273 20.32 9.63 -22.44
N GLU A 274 19.53 10.69 -22.18
CA GLU A 274 19.44 11.83 -23.09
C GLU A 274 20.78 12.59 -23.17
N GLU A 275 21.49 12.72 -22.06
CA GLU A 275 22.81 13.34 -22.00
C GLU A 275 23.88 12.50 -22.72
N GLU A 276 23.91 11.18 -22.49
CA GLU A 276 24.79 10.26 -23.22
C GLU A 276 24.52 10.28 -24.72
N LEU A 277 23.24 10.30 -25.13
CA LEU A 277 22.86 10.41 -26.52
C LEU A 277 23.37 11.74 -27.11
N LYS A 278 23.14 12.88 -26.45
CA LYS A 278 23.64 14.19 -26.90
C LYS A 278 25.17 14.25 -27.01
N GLY A 279 25.88 13.56 -26.11
CA GLY A 279 27.34 13.48 -26.12
C GLY A 279 27.93 12.49 -27.14
N ALA A 280 27.09 11.72 -27.85
CA ALA A 280 27.58 10.65 -28.70
C ALA A 280 28.25 11.18 -30.00
N PRO A 281 29.49 10.74 -30.33
CA PRO A 281 30.28 11.28 -31.45
C PRO A 281 29.59 11.20 -32.82
N TRP A 282 28.68 10.23 -32.96
CA TRP A 282 27.96 9.97 -34.21
C TRP A 282 26.80 10.95 -34.46
N ILE A 283 26.29 11.68 -33.45
CA ILE A 283 25.29 12.73 -33.67
C ILE A 283 25.90 13.90 -34.44
N GLY A 284 27.13 14.28 -34.11
CA GLY A 284 27.89 15.27 -34.89
C GLY A 284 28.12 14.81 -36.34
N GLN A 285 28.43 13.53 -36.55
CA GLN A 285 28.59 12.96 -37.89
C GLN A 285 27.28 12.87 -38.68
N LEU A 286 26.15 12.62 -38.03
CA LEU A 286 24.83 12.60 -38.66
C LEU A 286 24.33 14.00 -39.00
N GLN A 287 24.52 14.99 -38.12
CA GLN A 287 24.26 16.40 -38.45
C GLN A 287 25.15 16.86 -39.62
N PHE A 288 26.43 16.49 -39.64
CA PHE A 288 27.31 16.74 -40.79
C PHE A 288 26.82 16.05 -42.08
N ALA A 289 26.45 14.77 -42.03
CA ALA A 289 25.98 14.02 -43.21
C ALA A 289 24.65 14.55 -43.77
N THR A 290 23.77 15.09 -42.90
CA THR A 290 22.50 15.72 -43.31
C THR A 290 22.75 17.12 -43.89
N TYR A 291 23.69 17.89 -43.32
CA TYR A 291 24.09 19.22 -43.82
C TYR A 291 24.76 19.15 -45.20
N TRP A 292 25.45 18.05 -45.50
CA TRP A 292 26.06 17.77 -46.80
C TRP A 292 25.17 16.97 -47.77
N GLY A 293 23.89 16.74 -47.44
CA GLY A 293 22.92 16.09 -48.33
C GLY A 293 23.19 14.62 -48.63
N CYS A 294 24.01 13.94 -47.82
CA CYS A 294 24.43 12.55 -48.04
C CYS A 294 23.38 11.53 -47.58
N VAL A 295 22.46 11.92 -46.68
CA VAL A 295 21.39 11.06 -46.16
C VAL A 295 20.11 11.89 -45.95
N ASP A 296 18.97 11.38 -46.45
CA ASP A 296 17.65 11.96 -46.22
C ASP A 296 17.25 11.86 -44.73
N GLU A 297 16.67 12.94 -44.19
CA GLU A 297 16.19 13.07 -42.80
C GLU A 297 15.23 11.93 -42.38
N MET A 298 14.46 11.38 -43.33
CA MET A 298 13.56 10.24 -43.14
C MET A 298 14.32 8.92 -42.97
N THR A 299 15.45 8.76 -43.67
CA THR A 299 16.33 7.59 -43.57
C THR A 299 17.08 7.58 -42.23
N VAL A 300 17.48 8.76 -41.75
CA VAL A 300 18.05 8.97 -40.40
C VAL A 300 17.07 8.51 -39.31
N LYS A 301 15.82 8.97 -39.37
CA LYS A 301 14.77 8.56 -38.40
C LYS A 301 14.48 7.06 -38.46
N ARG A 302 14.52 6.43 -39.64
CA ARG A 302 14.26 4.98 -39.81
C ARG A 302 15.37 4.08 -39.26
N CYS A 303 16.63 4.52 -39.30
CA CYS A 303 17.78 3.77 -38.77
C CYS A 303 18.04 4.01 -37.28
N LEU A 304 17.73 5.20 -36.75
CA LEU A 304 17.91 5.54 -35.34
C LEU A 304 16.86 4.89 -34.44
N LEU A 305 15.58 4.89 -34.82
CA LEU A 305 14.50 4.40 -33.95
C LEU A 305 14.65 2.94 -33.50
N PRO A 306 15.05 1.97 -34.37
CA PRO A 306 15.27 0.59 -33.96
C PRO A 306 16.51 0.41 -33.08
N LYS A 307 17.57 1.19 -33.34
CA LYS A 307 18.80 1.16 -32.53
C LYS A 307 18.58 1.78 -31.15
N LEU A 308 17.81 2.88 -31.05
CA LEU A 308 17.35 3.49 -29.80
C LEU A 308 16.44 2.54 -28.99
N PHE A 309 15.58 1.75 -29.64
CA PHE A 309 14.75 0.75 -28.96
C PHE A 309 15.55 -0.48 -28.51
N ALA A 310 16.54 -0.91 -29.28
CA ALA A 310 17.41 -2.03 -28.92
C ALA A 310 18.40 -1.66 -27.80
N SER A 311 18.99 -0.46 -27.86
CA SER A 311 19.90 0.05 -26.82
C SER A 311 19.18 0.44 -25.53
N SER A 312 17.94 0.95 -25.60
CA SER A 312 17.13 1.20 -24.40
C SER A 312 16.73 -0.08 -23.66
N LEU A 313 16.48 -1.19 -24.35
CA LEU A 313 16.24 -2.48 -23.71
C LEU A 313 17.52 -3.08 -23.10
N GLN A 314 18.65 -2.94 -23.80
CA GLN A 314 19.92 -3.56 -23.41
C GLN A 314 20.65 -2.79 -22.31
N CYS A 315 20.59 -1.45 -22.30
CA CYS A 315 21.07 -0.63 -21.19
C CYS A 315 20.15 -0.71 -19.97
N ALA A 316 18.82 -0.77 -20.12
CA ALA A 316 17.93 -0.99 -18.98
C ALA A 316 18.21 -2.33 -18.28
N LEU A 317 18.61 -3.38 -19.02
CA LEU A 317 19.02 -4.66 -18.44
C LEU A 317 20.43 -4.64 -17.81
N LEU A 318 21.35 -3.79 -18.31
CA LEU A 318 22.71 -3.66 -17.76
C LEU A 318 22.80 -2.72 -16.55
N HIS A 319 21.99 -1.66 -16.49
CA HIS A 319 21.93 -0.73 -15.35
C HIS A 319 21.18 -1.30 -14.14
N ILE A 320 20.29 -2.27 -14.31
CA ILE A 320 19.68 -3.02 -13.18
C ILE A 320 20.74 -3.85 -12.42
N CYS A 321 21.89 -4.16 -13.02
CA CYS A 321 22.95 -4.98 -12.41
C CYS A 321 24.08 -4.17 -11.76
N THR A 322 24.16 -2.84 -11.93
CA THR A 322 25.30 -2.05 -11.40
C THR A 322 24.87 -0.68 -10.86
N LYS A 323 25.32 -0.40 -9.63
CA LYS A 323 25.17 0.81 -8.77
C LYS A 323 23.93 0.80 -7.85
N ASP A 324 23.98 0.61 -6.53
CA ASP A 324 24.83 1.15 -5.44
C ASP A 324 25.74 2.35 -5.76
N ASP A 325 25.47 3.45 -5.04
CA ASP A 325 26.18 4.72 -4.99
C ASP A 325 25.98 5.68 -6.18
N ASP A 326 25.01 6.59 -6.00
CA ASP A 326 25.17 8.06 -6.07
C ASP A 326 23.86 8.72 -6.52
N ILE A 327 23.12 9.35 -5.59
CA ILE A 327 22.12 10.36 -5.92
C ILE A 327 22.26 11.52 -4.94
N ASP A 328 23.01 12.52 -5.40
CA ASP A 328 23.01 13.88 -4.86
C ASP A 328 21.79 14.66 -5.36
N ASN A 329 21.43 15.66 -4.58
CA ASN A 329 20.60 16.82 -4.91
C ASN A 329 19.08 16.72 -4.65
N TYR A 330 18.69 17.03 -3.41
CA TYR A 330 17.33 17.50 -3.09
C TYR A 330 17.37 18.88 -2.42
N GLN A 331 16.90 19.89 -3.16
CA GLN A 331 16.43 21.17 -2.63
C GLN A 331 15.10 20.97 -1.88
N PRO A 332 14.92 21.51 -0.66
CA PRO A 332 13.68 21.39 0.08
C PRO A 332 12.70 22.51 -0.31
N TRP A 333 11.45 22.14 -0.65
CA TRP A 333 10.32 23.06 -0.64
C TRP A 333 9.42 22.74 0.55
N PHE A 334 8.97 23.82 1.19
CA PHE A 334 8.31 23.91 2.50
C PHE A 334 7.01 23.11 2.65
#